data_AF-A0AAD3DLS2-F1
#
_entry.id   AF-A0AAD3DLS2-F1
#
_cell.length_a   1.000
_cell.length_b   1.000
_cell.length_c   1.000
_cell.angle_alpha   90.00
_cell.angle_beta   90.00
_cell.angle_gamma   90.00
#
_symmetry.space_group_name_H-M   'P 1'
#
loop_
_entity.id
_entity.type
_entity.pdbx_description
1 polymer ?
#
loop_
_entity_poly.entity_id
_entity_poly.type
_entity_poly.pdbx_seq_one_letter_code
_entity_poly.pdbx_strand_id
1 'polypeptide(L)'
;MSIALSDEAELQVQGYLRFANLKREQHVREVVSTISDFKSSRIREGEMYNFRELLALFSELEQEARQLIEKEIQDAYHTNALLVKLLLGQAQAAGVELAVDTNQLENEFLLKQAARNQVALQEKELRAASEAAAGKLADSKQFTQMKALMQAKSQEVAALRKRLEKYEPHNVPSADTA
;
A
#
# COMPACT_ATOMS: atom_id res chain seq x y z
N MET A 1 29.77 -9.27 -4.28
CA MET A 1 29.89 -8.76 -2.90
C MET A 1 28.49 -8.78 -2.29
N SER A 2 28.24 -9.50 -1.19
CA SER A 2 26.95 -9.38 -0.50
C SER A 2 26.99 -8.12 0.35
N ILE A 3 26.12 -7.16 0.05
CA ILE A 3 25.98 -5.96 0.87
C ILE A 3 25.03 -6.33 2.01
N ALA A 4 25.57 -6.98 3.04
CA ALA A 4 24.82 -7.23 4.27
C ALA A 4 24.91 -5.97 5.12
N LEU A 5 23.77 -5.31 5.30
CA LEU A 5 23.63 -4.13 6.15
C LEU A 5 23.14 -4.54 7.54
N SER A 6 23.32 -3.66 8.52
CA SER A 6 22.69 -3.81 9.84
C SER A 6 21.18 -3.60 9.73
N ASP A 7 20.41 -4.14 10.68
CA ASP A 7 18.95 -3.94 10.72
C ASP A 7 18.55 -2.45 10.74
N GLU A 8 19.35 -1.61 11.40
CA GLU A 8 19.13 -0.16 11.46
C GLU A 8 19.39 0.53 10.11
N ALA A 9 20.45 0.15 9.40
CA ALA A 9 20.71 0.64 8.05
C ALA A 9 19.63 0.15 7.07
N GLU A 10 19.15 -1.08 7.23
CA GLU A 10 18.06 -1.63 6.43
C GLU A 10 16.75 -0.86 6.64
N LEU A 11 16.49 -0.41 7.87
CA LEU A 11 15.34 0.45 8.18
C LEU A 11 15.45 1.83 7.51
N GLN A 12 16.66 2.40 7.39
CA GLN A 12 16.87 3.65 6.66
C GLN A 12 16.59 3.49 5.17
N VAL A 13 17.06 2.39 4.55
CA VAL A 13 16.76 2.05 3.15
C VAL A 13 15.26 1.93 2.94
N GLN A 14 14.54 1.27 3.85
CA GLN A 14 13.08 1.18 3.78
C GLN A 14 12.40 2.53 3.92
N GLY A 15 12.86 3.38 4.84
CA GLY A 15 12.35 4.75 5.01
C GLY A 15 12.43 5.53 3.70
N TYR A 16 13.56 5.42 3.01
CA TYR A 16 13.74 6.02 1.70
C TYR A 16 12.84 5.38 0.62
N LEU A 17 12.72 4.05 0.56
CA LEU A 17 11.84 3.39 -0.41
C LEU A 17 10.36 3.75 -0.22
N ARG A 18 9.91 3.94 1.03
CA ARG A 18 8.55 4.47 1.31
C ARG A 18 8.39 5.88 0.78
N PHE A 19 9.35 6.76 1.07
CA PHE A 19 9.37 8.12 0.52
C PHE A 19 9.32 8.11 -1.03
N ALA A 20 10.18 7.32 -1.67
CA ALA A 20 10.24 7.21 -3.12
C ALA A 20 8.94 6.66 -3.72
N ASN A 21 8.30 5.67 -3.08
CA ASN A 21 7.01 5.16 -3.54
C ASN A 21 5.91 6.22 -3.42
N LEU A 22 5.84 6.94 -2.29
CA LEU A 22 4.87 8.03 -2.10
C LEU A 22 5.04 9.13 -3.16
N LYS A 23 6.30 9.47 -3.48
CA LYS A 23 6.61 10.42 -4.55
C LYS A 23 6.20 9.91 -5.93
N ARG A 24 6.51 8.65 -6.26
CA ARG A 24 6.07 8.03 -7.51
C ARG A 24 4.55 8.05 -7.66
N GLU A 25 3.81 7.71 -6.61
CA GLU A 25 2.35 7.77 -6.62
C GLU A 25 1.81 9.20 -6.76
N GLN A 26 2.49 10.17 -6.15
CA GLN A 26 2.19 11.59 -6.32
C GLN A 26 2.36 11.99 -7.79
N HIS A 27 3.49 11.66 -8.43
CA HIS A 27 3.77 11.97 -9.83
C HIS A 27 2.73 11.38 -10.77
N VAL A 28 2.37 10.10 -10.58
CA VAL A 28 1.29 9.47 -11.36
C VAL A 28 -0.03 10.21 -11.20
N ARG A 29 -0.38 10.64 -9.99
CA ARG A 29 -1.61 11.43 -9.75
C ARG A 29 -1.55 12.79 -10.45
N GLU A 30 -0.42 13.48 -10.42
CA GLU A 30 -0.24 14.78 -11.07
C GLU A 30 -0.43 14.65 -12.59
N VAL A 31 0.20 13.66 -13.23
CA VAL A 31 0.02 13.38 -14.67
C VAL A 31 -1.45 13.07 -15.01
N VAL A 32 -2.12 12.24 -14.21
CA VAL A 32 -3.54 11.93 -14.42
C VAL A 32 -4.42 13.17 -14.25
N SER A 33 -4.10 14.03 -13.27
CA SER A 33 -4.81 15.30 -13.08
C SER A 33 -4.64 16.20 -14.29
N THR A 34 -3.42 16.37 -14.82
CA THR A 34 -3.16 17.17 -16.02
C THR A 34 -3.96 16.67 -17.21
N ILE A 35 -4.05 15.36 -17.43
CA ILE A 35 -4.87 14.78 -18.50
C ILE A 35 -6.36 15.08 -18.28
N SER A 36 -6.83 14.95 -17.04
CA SER A 36 -8.23 15.24 -16.69
C SER A 36 -8.57 16.73 -16.91
N ASP A 37 -7.68 17.62 -16.48
CA ASP A 37 -7.82 19.06 -16.61
C ASP A 37 -7.79 19.48 -18.09
N PHE A 38 -6.91 18.88 -18.89
CA PHE A 38 -6.87 19.06 -20.34
C PHE A 38 -8.19 18.65 -20.98
N LYS A 39 -8.71 17.45 -20.67
CA LYS A 39 -10.00 16.99 -21.19
C LYS A 39 -11.13 17.96 -20.84
N SER A 40 -11.18 18.43 -19.60
CA SER A 40 -12.24 19.32 -19.13
C SER A 40 -12.19 20.73 -19.77
N SER A 41 -10.99 21.20 -20.12
CA SER A 41 -10.77 22.53 -20.69
C SER A 41 -10.81 22.58 -22.21
N ARG A 42 -10.37 21.50 -22.88
CA ARG A 42 -10.18 21.45 -24.34
C ARG A 42 -11.24 20.66 -25.09
N ILE A 43 -11.96 19.74 -24.43
CA ILE A 43 -13.00 18.93 -25.06
C ILE A 43 -14.35 19.34 -24.49
N ARG A 44 -15.20 19.92 -25.33
CA ARG A 44 -16.53 20.41 -24.93
C ARG A 44 -17.62 19.52 -25.48
N GLU A 45 -18.62 19.28 -24.65
CA GLU A 45 -19.78 18.50 -25.03
C GLU A 45 -20.54 19.21 -26.18
N GLY A 46 -20.83 18.47 -27.24
CA GLY A 46 -21.57 18.97 -28.41
C GLY A 46 -20.71 19.69 -29.47
N GLU A 47 -19.41 19.88 -29.25
CA GLU A 47 -18.51 20.37 -30.31
C GLU A 47 -18.14 19.24 -31.29
N MET A 48 -18.13 19.55 -32.58
CA MET A 48 -17.70 18.64 -33.65
C MET A 48 -16.25 18.93 -33.99
N TYR A 49 -15.38 17.94 -33.80
CA TYR A 49 -13.96 18.06 -34.11
C TYR A 49 -13.62 17.37 -35.42
N ASN A 50 -12.88 18.06 -36.29
CA ASN A 50 -12.31 17.46 -37.48
C ASN A 50 -10.95 16.79 -37.16
N PHE A 51 -10.42 16.04 -38.12
CA PHE A 51 -9.16 15.30 -37.95
C PHE A 51 -7.97 16.19 -37.59
N ARG A 52 -7.86 17.40 -38.16
CA ARG A 52 -6.74 18.31 -37.87
C ARG A 52 -6.82 18.86 -36.45
N GLU A 53 -8.03 19.19 -36.00
CA GLU A 53 -8.28 19.65 -34.63
C GLU A 53 -7.96 18.55 -33.62
N LEU A 54 -8.40 17.31 -33.87
CA LEU A 54 -8.07 16.18 -33.00
C LEU A 54 -6.56 15.94 -32.92
N LEU A 55 -5.84 15.99 -34.05
CA LEU A 55 -4.38 15.87 -34.05
C LEU A 55 -3.73 16.96 -33.21
N ALA A 56 -4.15 18.22 -33.38
CA ALA A 56 -3.62 19.33 -32.60
C ALA A 56 -3.87 19.13 -31.10
N LEU A 57 -5.07 18.72 -30.70
CA LEU A 57 -5.41 18.42 -29.31
C LEU A 57 -4.53 17.31 -28.72
N PHE A 58 -4.28 16.23 -29.46
CA PHE A 58 -3.39 15.16 -29.00
C PHE A 58 -1.93 15.62 -28.89
N SER A 59 -1.45 16.44 -29.82
CA SER A 59 -0.10 17.01 -29.74
C SER A 59 0.06 17.96 -28.56
N GLU A 60 -0.94 18.78 -28.26
CA GLU A 60 -0.94 19.64 -27.06
C GLU A 60 -0.90 18.80 -25.78
N LEU A 61 -1.75 17.77 -25.68
CA LEU A 61 -1.76 16.87 -24.53
C LEU A 61 -0.43 16.13 -24.34
N GLU A 62 0.16 15.63 -25.44
CA GLU A 62 1.47 14.99 -25.42
C GLU A 62 2.54 15.95 -24.89
N GLN A 63 2.55 17.19 -25.37
CA GLN A 63 3.51 18.20 -24.95
C GLN A 63 3.35 18.55 -23.46
N GLU A 64 2.12 18.76 -22.98
CA GLU A 64 1.85 19.08 -21.57
C GLU A 64 2.26 17.92 -20.65
N ALA A 65 1.85 16.69 -20.97
CA ALA A 65 2.21 15.50 -20.18
C ALA A 65 3.72 15.25 -20.20
N ARG A 66 4.38 15.42 -21.35
CA ARG A 66 5.83 15.26 -21.49
C ARG A 66 6.58 16.27 -20.62
N GLN A 67 6.20 17.55 -20.66
CA GLN A 67 6.86 18.59 -19.87
C GLN A 67 6.75 18.31 -18.37
N LEU A 68 5.58 17.85 -17.91
CA LEU A 68 5.39 17.47 -16.52
C LEU A 68 6.27 16.29 -16.13
N ILE A 69 6.23 15.20 -16.91
CA ILE A 69 7.01 13.99 -16.65
C ILE A 69 8.51 14.28 -16.66
N GLU A 70 9.02 15.03 -17.64
CA GLU A 70 10.43 15.41 -17.72
C GLU A 70 10.88 16.17 -16.47
N LYS A 71 10.07 17.14 -16.01
CA LYS A 71 10.35 17.90 -14.80
C LYS A 71 10.36 17.01 -13.55
N GLU A 72 9.37 16.15 -13.38
CA GLU A 72 9.26 15.27 -12.21
C GLU A 72 10.39 14.24 -12.15
N ILE A 73 10.76 13.65 -13.29
CA ILE A 73 11.90 12.73 -13.38
C ILE A 73 13.20 13.46 -13.04
N GLN A 74 13.39 14.68 -13.55
CA GLN A 74 14.57 15.48 -13.23
C GLN A 74 14.65 15.81 -11.74
N ASP A 75 13.54 16.22 -11.12
CA ASP A 75 13.48 16.51 -9.69
C ASP A 75 13.74 15.25 -8.84
N ALA A 76 13.29 14.07 -9.29
CA ALA A 76 13.62 12.80 -8.66
C ALA A 76 15.14 12.50 -8.71
N TYR A 77 15.80 12.71 -9.86
CA TYR A 77 17.25 12.57 -9.96
C TYR A 77 18.01 13.56 -9.07
N HIS A 78 17.58 14.82 -9.01
CA HIS A 78 18.17 15.82 -8.12
C HIS A 78 18.01 15.44 -6.64
N THR A 79 16.85 14.88 -6.26
CA THR A 79 16.61 14.37 -4.91
C THR A 79 17.58 13.24 -4.57
N ASN A 80 17.82 12.32 -5.49
CA ASN A 80 18.75 11.21 -5.30
C ASN A 80 20.20 11.69 -5.23
N ALA A 81 20.57 12.66 -6.07
CA ALA A 81 21.89 13.30 -6.01
C ALA A 81 22.13 14.00 -4.67
N LEU A 82 21.09 14.65 -4.11
CA LEU A 82 21.15 15.24 -2.78
C LEU A 82 21.33 14.17 -1.70
N LEU A 83 20.63 13.04 -1.78
CA LEU A 83 20.83 11.92 -0.85
C LEU A 83 22.28 11.43 -0.86
N VAL A 84 22.86 11.21 -2.06
CA VAL A 84 24.27 10.81 -2.19
C VAL A 84 25.18 11.86 -1.55
N LYS A 85 24.97 13.15 -1.84
CA LYS A 85 25.75 14.25 -1.26
C LYS A 85 25.69 14.24 0.27
N LEU A 86 24.51 14.03 0.86
CA LEU A 86 24.33 13.99 2.31
C LEU A 86 25.05 12.79 2.94
N LEU A 87 24.95 11.60 2.34
CA LEU A 87 25.62 10.39 2.83
C LEU A 87 27.14 10.52 2.77
N LEU A 88 27.69 11.02 1.66
CA LEU A 88 29.13 11.27 1.52
C LEU A 88 29.62 12.33 2.51
N GLY A 89 28.85 13.41 2.71
CA GLY A 89 29.20 14.43 3.70
C GLY A 89 29.24 13.90 5.13
N GLN A 90 28.28 13.04 5.51
CA GLN A 90 28.28 12.37 6.82
C GLN A 90 29.47 11.42 6.97
N ALA A 91 29.78 10.62 5.95
CA ALA A 91 30.93 9.73 5.96
C ALA A 91 32.25 10.50 6.12
N GLN A 92 32.44 11.57 5.34
CA GLN A 92 33.63 12.42 5.41
C GLN A 92 33.78 13.07 6.80
N ALA A 93 32.68 13.55 7.39
CA ALA A 93 32.69 14.10 8.75
C ALA A 93 33.08 13.04 9.82
N ALA A 94 32.79 11.77 9.56
CA ALA A 94 33.21 10.64 10.38
C ALA A 94 34.62 10.13 10.04
N GLY A 95 35.34 10.76 9.10
CA GLY A 95 36.67 10.34 8.65
C GLY A 95 36.67 9.12 7.72
N VAL A 96 35.52 8.78 7.14
CA VAL A 96 35.35 7.66 6.19
C VAL A 96 35.20 8.21 4.77
N GLU A 97 36.00 7.68 3.85
CA GLU A 97 35.86 7.98 2.43
C GLU A 97 35.04 6.88 1.74
N LEU A 98 33.93 7.28 1.13
CA LEU A 98 33.06 6.38 0.37
C LEU A 98 33.09 6.77 -1.11
N ALA A 99 33.11 5.78 -1.98
CA ALA A 99 32.97 5.96 -3.42
C ALA A 99 31.72 5.22 -3.90
N VAL A 100 30.90 5.91 -4.71
CA VAL A 100 29.72 5.30 -5.33
C VAL A 100 30.13 4.70 -6.67
N ASP A 101 30.02 3.38 -6.81
CA ASP A 101 30.18 2.71 -8.11
C ASP A 101 28.87 2.78 -8.89
N THR A 102 28.80 3.73 -9.83
CA THR A 102 27.60 3.93 -10.66
C THR A 102 27.28 2.74 -11.55
N ASN A 103 28.26 1.89 -11.87
CA ASN A 103 28.04 0.70 -12.70
C ASN A 103 27.17 -0.35 -12.00
N GLN A 104 27.09 -0.32 -10.66
CA GLN A 104 26.24 -1.23 -9.89
C GLN A 104 24.79 -0.77 -9.80
N LEU A 105 24.48 0.50 -10.11
CA LEU A 105 23.13 1.05 -9.95
C LEU A 105 22.12 0.43 -10.91
N GLU A 106 22.58 -0.02 -12.08
CA GLU A 106 21.76 -0.71 -13.09
C GLU A 106 21.86 -2.24 -13.01
N ASN A 107 22.52 -2.76 -11.98
CA ASN A 107 22.67 -4.18 -11.79
C ASN A 107 21.29 -4.82 -11.48
N GLU A 108 20.72 -5.50 -12.47
CA GLU A 108 19.39 -6.10 -12.40
C GLU A 108 19.23 -7.06 -11.21
N PHE A 109 20.29 -7.78 -10.85
CA PHE A 109 20.27 -8.68 -9.70
C PHE A 109 20.12 -7.89 -8.39
N LEU A 110 20.89 -6.82 -8.20
CA LEU A 110 20.81 -5.97 -7.01
C LEU A 110 19.47 -5.23 -6.93
N LEU A 111 18.95 -4.76 -8.06
CA LEU A 111 17.62 -4.14 -8.14
C LEU A 111 16.51 -5.11 -7.75
N LYS A 112 16.54 -6.34 -8.28
CA LYS A 112 15.59 -7.39 -7.89
C LYS A 112 15.71 -7.77 -6.42
N GLN A 113 16.93 -7.81 -5.88
CA GLN A 113 17.15 -8.09 -4.46
C GLN A 113 16.55 -6.97 -3.59
N ALA A 114 16.80 -5.71 -3.91
CA ALA A 114 16.22 -4.57 -3.20
C ALA A 114 14.69 -4.59 -3.23
N ALA A 115 14.09 -4.88 -4.40
CA ALA A 115 12.64 -5.01 -4.54
C ALA A 115 12.06 -6.16 -3.70
N ARG A 116 12.72 -7.34 -3.70
CA ARG A 116 12.30 -8.48 -2.86
C ARG A 116 12.39 -8.16 -1.37
N ASN A 117 13.46 -7.50 -0.94
CA ASN A 117 13.63 -7.09 0.45
C ASN A 117 12.50 -6.13 0.86
N GLN A 118 12.17 -5.16 0.00
CA GLN A 118 11.06 -4.24 0.23
C GLN A 118 9.72 -4.98 0.45
N VAL A 119 9.38 -5.94 -0.42
CA VAL A 119 8.14 -6.72 -0.31
C VAL A 119 8.13 -7.55 0.98
N ALA A 120 9.20 -8.29 1.25
CA ALA A 120 9.28 -9.15 2.45
C ALA A 120 9.16 -8.35 3.75
N LEU A 121 9.66 -7.11 3.77
CA LEU A 121 9.56 -6.21 4.92
C LEU A 121 8.18 -5.57 5.03
N GLN A 122 7.54 -5.19 3.91
CA GLN A 122 6.15 -4.76 3.90
C GLN A 122 5.21 -5.85 4.43
N GLU A 123 5.43 -7.12 4.06
CA GLU A 123 4.66 -8.24 4.59
C GLU A 123 4.83 -8.39 6.11
N LYS A 124 6.07 -8.23 6.62
CA LYS A 124 6.33 -8.22 8.07
C LYS A 124 5.63 -7.07 8.78
N GLU A 125 5.69 -5.85 8.23
CA GLU A 125 5.01 -4.68 8.77
C GLU A 125 3.48 -4.88 8.78
N LEU A 126 2.91 -5.39 7.69
CA LEU A 126 1.48 -5.67 7.58
C LEU A 126 1.02 -6.70 8.60
N ARG A 127 1.82 -7.76 8.78
CA ARG A 127 1.55 -8.81 9.77
C ARG A 127 1.60 -8.25 11.19
N ALA A 128 2.63 -7.48 11.53
CA ALA A 128 2.75 -6.85 12.85
C ALA A 128 1.59 -5.88 13.11
N ALA A 129 1.19 -5.09 12.10
CA ALA A 129 0.05 -4.19 12.18
C ALA A 129 -1.29 -4.94 12.37
N SER A 130 -1.48 -6.06 11.66
CA SER A 130 -2.65 -6.93 11.80
C SER A 130 -2.73 -7.56 13.20
N GLU A 131 -1.61 -8.08 13.72
CA GLU A 131 -1.53 -8.65 15.07
C GLU A 131 -1.82 -7.57 16.13
N ALA A 132 -1.27 -6.36 15.98
CA ALA A 132 -1.55 -5.24 16.87
C ALA A 132 -3.02 -4.77 16.80
N ALA A 133 -3.63 -4.76 15.61
CA ALA A 133 -5.04 -4.43 15.43
C ALA A 133 -5.96 -5.50 16.05
N ALA A 134 -5.61 -6.78 15.90
CA ALA A 134 -6.34 -7.89 16.51
C ALA A 134 -6.28 -7.82 18.05
N GLY A 135 -5.11 -7.51 18.62
CA GLY A 135 -4.96 -7.28 20.06
C GLY A 135 -5.86 -6.13 20.56
N LYS A 136 -5.80 -4.97 19.88
CA LYS A 136 -6.66 -3.82 20.22
C LYS A 136 -8.15 -4.10 20.05
N LEU A 137 -8.54 -4.93 19.08
CA LEU A 137 -9.93 -5.35 18.89
C LEU A 137 -10.40 -6.26 20.02
N ALA A 138 -9.56 -7.21 20.45
CA ALA A 138 -9.83 -8.09 21.59
C ALA A 138 -10.01 -7.30 22.90
N ASP A 139 -9.23 -6.23 23.06
CA ASP A 139 -9.29 -5.33 24.22
C ASP A 139 -10.37 -4.24 24.09
N SER A 140 -11.06 -4.15 22.94
CA SER A 140 -12.08 -3.13 22.74
C SER A 140 -13.30 -3.39 23.63
N LYS A 141 -13.81 -2.32 24.26
CA LYS A 141 -15.01 -2.39 25.12
C LYS A 141 -16.22 -3.02 24.40
N GLN A 142 -16.35 -2.77 23.10
CA GLN A 142 -17.39 -3.32 22.25
C GLN A 142 -17.25 -4.84 22.08
N PHE A 143 -16.03 -5.34 21.88
CA PHE A 143 -15.77 -6.77 21.79
C PHE A 143 -15.98 -7.48 23.13
N THR A 144 -15.53 -6.88 24.24
CA THR A 144 -15.77 -7.44 25.58
C THR A 144 -17.27 -7.51 25.92
N GLN A 145 -18.04 -6.46 25.59
CA GLN A 145 -19.50 -6.44 25.77
C GLN A 145 -20.19 -7.49 24.89
N MET A 146 -19.81 -7.59 23.61
CA MET A 146 -20.37 -8.60 22.70
C MET A 146 -20.08 -10.03 23.19
N LYS A 147 -18.86 -10.29 23.68
CA LYS A 147 -18.48 -11.59 24.25
C LYS A 147 -19.33 -11.95 25.47
N ALA A 148 -19.55 -11.00 26.38
CA ALA A 148 -20.41 -11.21 27.55
C ALA A 148 -21.87 -11.50 27.14
N LEU A 149 -22.39 -10.74 26.18
CA LEU A 149 -23.75 -10.94 25.65
C LEU A 149 -23.90 -12.31 24.96
N MET A 150 -22.93 -12.72 24.15
CA MET A 150 -22.93 -14.03 23.50
C MET A 150 -22.88 -15.18 24.51
N GLN A 151 -22.07 -15.06 25.57
CA GLN A 151 -22.04 -16.06 26.63
C GLN A 151 -23.39 -16.17 27.36
N ALA A 152 -24.02 -15.04 27.68
CA ALA A 152 -25.34 -15.03 28.29
C ALA A 152 -26.41 -15.67 27.37
N LYS A 153 -26.43 -15.29 26.09
CA LYS A 153 -27.32 -15.89 25.08
C LYS A 153 -27.08 -17.39 24.91
N SER A 154 -25.84 -17.84 24.92
CA SER A 154 -25.50 -19.26 24.79
C SER A 154 -25.99 -20.08 25.98
N GLN A 155 -25.89 -19.52 27.20
CA GLN A 155 -26.45 -20.13 28.41
C GLN A 155 -27.98 -20.18 28.38
N GLU A 156 -28.64 -19.11 27.90
CA GLU A 156 -30.10 -19.12 27.67
C GLU A 156 -30.51 -20.21 26.67
N VAL A 157 -29.81 -20.32 25.54
CA VAL A 157 -30.10 -21.35 24.53
C VAL A 157 -29.90 -22.74 25.12
N ALA A 158 -28.86 -22.97 25.91
CA ALA A 158 -28.65 -24.25 26.59
C ALA A 158 -29.76 -24.56 27.62
N ALA A 159 -30.18 -23.57 28.40
CA ALA A 159 -31.27 -23.72 29.36
C ALA A 159 -32.63 -23.95 28.69
N LEU A 160 -32.89 -23.27 27.58
CA LEU A 160 -34.09 -23.46 26.77
C LEU A 160 -34.09 -24.84 26.10
N ARG A 161 -32.96 -25.30 25.57
CA ARG A 161 -32.81 -26.67 25.05
C ARG A 161 -33.13 -27.70 26.12
N LYS A 162 -32.56 -27.58 27.31
CA LYS A 162 -32.81 -28.48 28.44
C LYS A 162 -34.26 -28.43 28.95
N ARG A 163 -34.93 -27.28 28.84
CA ARG A 163 -36.36 -27.14 29.12
C ARG A 163 -37.22 -27.78 28.04
N LEU A 164 -36.88 -27.58 26.77
CA LEU A 164 -37.57 -28.19 25.63
C LEU A 164 -37.43 -29.72 25.65
N GLU A 165 -36.29 -30.25 26.08
CA GLU A 165 -36.05 -31.67 26.33
C GLU A 165 -37.03 -32.26 27.37
N LYS A 166 -37.47 -31.46 28.35
CA LYS A 166 -38.52 -31.83 29.30
C LYS A 166 -39.93 -31.88 28.68
N TYR A 167 -40.12 -31.21 27.55
CA TYR A 167 -41.37 -31.18 26.77
C TYR A 167 -41.26 -31.99 25.47
N GLU A 168 -40.15 -32.69 25.21
CA GLU A 168 -40.11 -33.69 24.16
C GLU A 168 -41.08 -34.81 24.54
N PRO A 169 -42.16 -35.03 23.77
CA PRO A 169 -43.13 -36.05 24.10
C PRO A 169 -42.48 -37.42 23.89
N HIS A 170 -42.24 -38.12 25.00
CA HIS A 170 -42.01 -39.58 25.03
C HIS A 170 -43.32 -40.34 24.73
N ASN A 171 -44.04 -39.92 23.68
CA ASN A 171 -45.09 -40.64 22.98
C ASN A 171 -45.69 -39.73 21.91
N VAL A 172 -45.16 -39.79 20.70
CA VAL A 172 -46.00 -39.67 19.51
C VAL A 172 -46.15 -41.10 18.98
N PRO A 173 -47.32 -41.76 19.12
CA PRO A 173 -47.52 -43.05 18.50
C PRO A 173 -47.33 -42.90 17.00
N SER A 174 -46.55 -43.80 16.39
CA SER A 174 -46.38 -43.89 14.95
C SER A 174 -47.77 -44.02 14.30
N ALA A 175 -48.23 -42.95 13.65
CA ALA A 175 -49.39 -43.01 12.77
C ALA A 175 -48.93 -43.55 11.41
N ASP A 176 -48.53 -44.82 11.40
CA ASP A 176 -48.42 -45.67 10.22
C ASP A 176 -48.68 -47.10 10.69
N THR A 177 -49.96 -47.49 10.69
CA THR A 177 -50.48 -48.86 10.56
C THR A 177 -52.01 -48.79 10.55
N ALA A 178 -52.59 -48.49 9.38
CA ALA A 178 -53.84 -49.04 8.84
C ALA A 178 -54.21 -48.32 7.52
#